data_AF-A0A258S047-F1
#
_entry.id   AF-A0A258S047-F1
#
_cell.length_a   1.000
_cell.length_b   1.000
_cell.length_c   1.000
_cell.angle_alpha   90.00
_cell.angle_beta   90.00
_cell.angle_gamma   90.00
#
_symmetry.space_group_name_H-M   'P 1'
#
loop_
_entity.id
_entity.type
_entity.pdbx_description
1 polymer ?
#
loop_
_entity_poly.entity_id
_entity_poly.type
_entity_poly.pdbx_seq_one_letter_code
_entity_poly.pdbx_strand_id
1 'polypeptide(L)'
;MTKVLVSRREGLGLAAIAAGFAASPSAMARVGSKIDFVTKVDFLDPNWNRDTFARMDGDVDPTKEKIGWLKGRAYGVRDNEKIRPLLDVEGFSCVRMKRLEDGSWRRLLREIVFYRDIETGVILKSWHNPYTNEVVRVVPIANDPFNFTISNTLPTPPSYGGLNVEKPAPKPYLLDWSHGPDGTLICRTGVELYYPNALQPDKWVRESAGPMNRVSEHFIYTVKKMDVENPALTNLPLVGAWSRITPWFPWMLMGQAPGHISYFTDFATIKSVADLPDDLVAAARAISPKFLSAPTEDYGPSLSSLENYARQQVPAPVPLGWAPPQPPKLPMMPPHQS
;
A
#
# COMPACT_ATOMS: atom_id res chain seq x y z
N MET A 1 14.58 52.61 29.53
CA MET A 1 14.25 52.08 28.19
C MET A 1 13.02 51.22 28.36
N THR A 2 11.92 51.74 27.86
CA THR A 2 10.54 51.39 28.20
C THR A 2 9.80 51.29 26.88
N LYS A 3 9.12 50.18 26.59
CA LYS A 3 7.68 50.20 26.25
C LYS A 3 7.16 48.82 25.78
N VAL A 4 6.05 48.53 26.43
CA VAL A 4 4.97 47.56 26.23
C VAL A 4 4.07 47.95 25.02
N LEU A 5 3.21 46.99 24.58
CA LEU A 5 1.95 47.12 23.78
C LEU A 5 2.11 47.31 22.24
N VAL A 6 1.29 46.79 21.30
CA VAL A 6 -0.16 46.49 21.22
C VAL A 6 -0.50 45.50 20.07
N SER A 7 -1.66 44.86 20.22
CA SER A 7 -2.46 43.98 19.33
C SER A 7 -3.40 44.74 18.36
N ARG A 8 -3.90 44.09 17.29
CA ARG A 8 -5.24 44.21 16.60
C ARG A 8 -5.04 43.88 15.12
N ARG A 9 -5.77 43.00 14.40
CA ARG A 9 -7.19 42.62 14.34
C ARG A 9 -8.13 43.78 13.99
N GLU A 10 -8.35 43.96 12.69
CA GLU A 10 -9.47 44.65 12.04
C GLU A 10 -9.75 43.84 10.76
N GLY A 11 -10.96 43.57 10.28
CA GLY A 11 -12.28 44.11 10.56
C GLY A 11 -13.08 44.03 9.25
N LEU A 12 -14.24 43.36 9.28
CA LEU A 12 -15.20 43.28 8.17
C LEU A 12 -15.77 44.66 7.82
N GLY A 13 -16.08 44.88 6.53
CA GLY A 13 -16.89 46.02 6.08
C GLY A 13 -17.38 45.87 4.63
N LEU A 14 -18.69 45.66 4.47
CA LEU A 14 -19.44 45.59 3.21
C LEU A 14 -19.51 46.94 2.47
N ALA A 15 -19.60 46.92 1.14
CA ALA A 15 -20.52 47.74 0.36
C ALA A 15 -20.75 47.17 -1.06
N ALA A 16 -22.02 47.09 -1.46
CA ALA A 16 -22.58 46.63 -2.74
C ALA A 16 -22.57 47.78 -3.81
N ILE A 17 -22.94 47.72 -5.10
CA ILE A 17 -23.95 47.00 -5.90
C ILE A 17 -23.51 46.96 -7.39
N ALA A 18 -23.96 45.91 -8.07
CA ALA A 18 -24.06 45.57 -9.50
C ALA A 18 -23.89 46.60 -10.65
N ALA A 19 -23.29 46.11 -11.74
CA ALA A 19 -23.73 46.36 -13.12
C ALA A 19 -23.40 45.11 -13.98
N GLY A 20 -24.38 44.65 -14.76
CA GLY A 20 -24.40 43.31 -15.37
C GLY A 20 -23.48 43.09 -16.57
N PHE A 21 -23.14 41.82 -16.80
CA PHE A 21 -22.79 41.28 -18.10
C PHE A 21 -23.50 39.96 -18.34
N ALA A 22 -23.87 39.79 -19.59
CA ALA A 22 -24.71 38.76 -20.18
C ALA A 22 -24.43 37.33 -19.70
N ALA A 23 -25.50 36.55 -19.63
CA ALA A 23 -25.46 35.10 -19.61
C ALA A 23 -24.60 34.61 -20.79
N SER A 24 -23.39 34.14 -20.48
CA SER A 24 -22.68 33.24 -21.39
C SER A 24 -23.39 31.88 -21.29
N PRO A 25 -23.83 31.28 -22.40
CA PRO A 25 -24.20 29.88 -22.39
C PRO A 25 -22.95 29.14 -21.94
N SER A 26 -23.04 28.51 -20.77
CA SER A 26 -22.04 27.57 -20.30
C SER A 26 -21.80 26.60 -21.46
N ALA A 27 -20.58 26.61 -21.99
CA ALA A 27 -20.18 25.71 -23.05
C ALA A 27 -20.52 24.29 -22.62
N MET A 28 -21.56 23.74 -23.20
CA MET A 28 -21.90 22.33 -23.08
C MET A 28 -20.92 21.58 -23.98
N ALA A 29 -19.69 21.45 -23.49
CA ALA A 29 -18.75 20.42 -23.88
C ALA A 29 -18.45 19.67 -22.57
N ARG A 30 -18.63 18.36 -22.48
CA ARG A 30 -17.79 17.42 -23.21
C ARG A 30 -18.61 16.21 -23.65
N VAL A 31 -18.69 16.00 -24.97
CA VAL A 31 -18.51 14.67 -25.52
C VAL A 31 -17.27 14.11 -24.82
N GLY A 32 -17.41 13.04 -24.03
CA GLY A 32 -16.33 12.51 -23.20
C GLY A 32 -15.05 12.40 -24.04
N SER A 33 -14.05 13.22 -23.71
CA SER A 33 -12.78 13.20 -24.41
C SER A 33 -12.23 11.79 -24.31
N LYS A 34 -11.99 11.14 -25.46
CA LYS A 34 -11.37 9.81 -25.52
C LYS A 34 -10.12 9.84 -24.63
N ILE A 35 -10.10 8.99 -23.61
CA ILE A 35 -8.96 8.90 -22.70
C ILE A 35 -7.80 8.32 -23.52
N ASP A 36 -6.72 9.08 -23.62
CA ASP A 36 -5.58 8.71 -24.44
C ASP A 36 -4.62 7.79 -23.67
N PHE A 37 -4.32 6.62 -24.22
CA PHE A 37 -3.32 5.69 -23.69
C PHE A 37 -2.83 4.74 -24.78
N VAL A 38 -1.59 4.25 -24.63
CA VAL A 38 -0.98 3.33 -25.59
C VAL A 38 -1.48 1.89 -25.36
N THR A 39 -1.93 1.23 -26.43
CA THR A 39 -2.46 -0.15 -26.39
C THR A 39 -1.63 -1.15 -27.21
N LYS A 40 -0.82 -0.67 -28.16
CA LYS A 40 0.08 -1.52 -28.93
C LYS A 40 1.16 -2.06 -27.99
N VAL A 41 1.19 -3.37 -27.80
CA VAL A 41 2.17 -4.03 -26.93
C VAL A 41 3.59 -3.77 -27.43
N ASP A 42 4.38 -3.10 -26.61
CA ASP A 42 5.82 -2.90 -26.79
C ASP A 42 6.50 -2.77 -25.43
N PHE A 43 7.20 -3.83 -25.01
CA PHE A 43 7.85 -3.87 -23.70
C PHE A 43 8.97 -2.84 -23.55
N LEU A 44 9.48 -2.30 -24.66
CA LEU A 44 10.55 -1.29 -24.68
C LEU A 44 10.01 0.14 -24.80
N ASP A 45 8.71 0.33 -24.98
CA ASP A 45 8.09 1.66 -24.97
C ASP A 45 7.73 2.07 -23.53
N PRO A 46 8.35 3.12 -22.97
CA PRO A 46 8.05 3.58 -21.62
C PRO A 46 6.63 4.18 -21.49
N ASN A 47 6.02 4.68 -22.58
CA ASN A 47 4.64 5.15 -22.54
C ASN A 47 3.65 3.98 -22.47
N TRP A 48 3.89 2.91 -23.23
CA TRP A 48 3.12 1.68 -23.10
C TRP A 48 3.24 1.06 -21.71
N ASN A 49 4.44 1.01 -21.13
CA ASN A 49 4.65 0.51 -19.76
C ASN A 49 3.87 1.36 -18.74
N ARG A 50 3.99 2.69 -18.81
CA ARG A 50 3.26 3.63 -17.94
C ARG A 50 1.75 3.40 -18.02
N ASP A 51 1.21 3.38 -19.23
CA ASP A 51 -0.23 3.32 -19.46
C ASP A 51 -0.83 1.93 -19.13
N THR A 52 -0.11 0.86 -19.48
CA THR A 52 -0.53 -0.51 -19.14
C THR A 52 -0.49 -0.72 -17.64
N PHE A 53 0.57 -0.28 -16.95
CA PHE A 53 0.64 -0.36 -15.49
C PHE A 53 -0.46 0.49 -14.82
N ALA A 54 -0.74 1.69 -15.32
CA ALA A 54 -1.84 2.52 -14.81
C ALA A 54 -3.20 1.82 -14.94
N ARG A 55 -3.49 1.13 -16.05
CA ARG A 55 -4.73 0.33 -16.22
C ARG A 55 -4.74 -0.95 -15.39
N MET A 56 -3.58 -1.54 -15.10
CA MET A 56 -3.45 -2.67 -14.18
C MET A 56 -3.69 -2.27 -12.73
N ASP A 57 -3.26 -1.08 -12.32
CA ASP A 57 -3.30 -0.67 -10.93
C ASP A 57 -4.56 0.15 -10.59
N GLY A 58 -5.17 0.84 -11.55
CA GLY A 58 -6.41 1.59 -11.38
C GLY A 58 -7.30 1.65 -12.62
N ASP A 59 -8.37 2.43 -12.55
CA ASP A 59 -9.16 2.82 -13.71
C ASP A 59 -8.70 4.19 -14.19
N VAL A 60 -8.25 4.28 -15.45
CA VAL A 60 -7.76 5.53 -16.05
C VAL A 60 -8.89 6.51 -16.42
N ASP A 61 -10.14 6.07 -16.33
CA ASP A 61 -11.31 6.95 -16.30
C ASP A 61 -11.47 7.55 -14.89
N PRO A 62 -11.23 8.85 -14.70
CA PRO A 62 -11.24 9.47 -13.37
C PRO A 62 -12.63 9.47 -12.71
N THR A 63 -13.69 9.19 -13.48
CA THR A 63 -15.06 9.06 -12.96
C THR A 63 -15.33 7.70 -12.32
N LYS A 64 -14.45 6.72 -12.54
CA LYS A 64 -14.57 5.34 -12.05
C LYS A 64 -13.56 5.06 -10.94
N GLU A 65 -13.78 3.94 -10.27
CA GLU A 65 -12.85 3.38 -9.30
C GLU A 65 -12.57 1.93 -9.68
N LYS A 66 -11.33 1.50 -9.49
CA LYS A 66 -10.95 0.10 -9.53
C LYS A 66 -10.91 -0.47 -8.13
N ILE A 67 -11.47 -1.66 -7.95
CA ILE A 67 -11.41 -2.40 -6.70
C ILE A 67 -10.46 -3.58 -6.85
N GLY A 68 -9.39 -3.59 -6.06
CA GLY A 68 -8.51 -4.73 -5.90
C GLY A 68 -8.90 -5.51 -4.66
N TRP A 69 -8.90 -6.84 -4.73
CA TRP A 69 -9.05 -7.73 -3.58
C TRP A 69 -7.83 -8.64 -3.48
N LEU A 70 -7.38 -8.92 -2.26
CA LEU A 70 -6.27 -9.82 -1.99
C LEU A 70 -6.61 -10.78 -0.86
N LYS A 71 -6.05 -11.98 -0.92
CA LYS A 71 -6.13 -12.97 0.15
C LYS A 71 -4.87 -13.83 0.19
N GLY A 72 -4.52 -14.32 1.37
CA GLY A 72 -3.45 -15.29 1.53
C GLY A 72 -3.08 -15.48 2.98
N ARG A 73 -1.80 -15.77 3.24
CA ARG A 73 -1.31 -16.12 4.58
C ARG A 73 0.02 -15.48 4.91
N ALA A 74 0.13 -15.05 6.16
CA ALA A 74 1.38 -14.61 6.78
C ALA A 74 1.99 -15.77 7.60
N TYR A 75 3.27 -15.99 7.39
CA TYR A 75 4.06 -17.02 8.05
C TYR A 75 5.17 -16.39 8.88
N GLY A 76 5.41 -16.95 10.06
CA GLY A 76 6.55 -16.60 10.91
C GLY A 76 7.74 -17.48 10.60
N VAL A 77 8.85 -16.86 10.23
CA VAL A 77 10.11 -17.52 9.92
C VAL A 77 11.11 -17.18 11.04
N ARG A 78 11.54 -18.20 11.77
CA ARG A 78 12.51 -18.07 12.87
C ARG A 78 13.40 -19.30 12.91
N ASP A 79 14.63 -19.12 13.36
CA ASP A 79 15.65 -20.17 13.39
C ASP A 79 15.25 -21.36 14.27
N ASN A 80 15.83 -22.52 13.96
CA ASN A 80 15.73 -23.77 14.73
C ASN A 80 14.31 -24.33 14.90
N GLU A 81 13.37 -23.92 14.06
CA GLU A 81 12.03 -24.47 14.01
C GLU A 81 11.43 -24.46 12.60
N LYS A 82 10.32 -25.18 12.42
CA LYS A 82 9.55 -25.11 11.18
C LYS A 82 8.95 -23.71 11.01
N ILE A 83 8.85 -23.26 9.76
CA ILE A 83 8.07 -22.06 9.42
C ILE A 83 6.64 -22.26 9.94
N ARG A 84 6.15 -21.26 10.69
CA ARG A 84 4.83 -21.34 11.34
C ARG A 84 3.80 -20.57 10.52
N PRO A 85 2.68 -21.18 10.09
CA PRO A 85 1.54 -20.41 9.64
C PRO A 85 0.97 -19.63 10.84
N LEU A 86 0.76 -18.32 10.70
CA LEU A 86 0.31 -17.48 11.81
C LEU A 86 -1.13 -17.03 11.63
N LEU A 87 -1.41 -16.40 10.49
CA LEU A 87 -2.64 -15.65 10.24
C LEU A 87 -2.98 -15.67 8.76
N ASP A 88 -4.27 -15.77 8.44
CA ASP A 88 -4.73 -15.42 7.11
C ASP A 88 -4.78 -13.89 6.97
N VAL A 89 -4.53 -13.41 5.76
CA VAL A 89 -4.48 -12.00 5.40
C VAL A 89 -5.52 -11.78 4.31
N GLU A 90 -6.41 -10.82 4.49
CA GLU A 90 -7.42 -10.49 3.49
C GLU A 90 -7.72 -9.00 3.51
N GLY A 91 -7.83 -8.41 2.32
CA GLY A 91 -8.00 -6.98 2.20
C GLY A 91 -8.45 -6.55 0.82
N PHE A 92 -8.61 -5.25 0.67
CA PHE A 92 -8.99 -4.66 -0.60
C PHE A 92 -8.47 -3.23 -0.70
N SER A 93 -8.46 -2.72 -1.92
CA SER A 93 -8.12 -1.34 -2.24
C SER A 93 -9.16 -0.71 -3.14
N CYS A 94 -9.30 0.61 -3.01
CA CYS A 94 -10.08 1.45 -3.92
C CYS A 94 -9.14 2.45 -4.58
N VAL A 95 -9.07 2.40 -5.91
CA VAL A 95 -8.10 3.20 -6.69
C VAL A 95 -8.81 4.07 -7.71
N ARG A 96 -8.44 5.35 -7.77
CA ARG A 96 -8.81 6.29 -8.83
C ARG A 96 -7.55 6.84 -9.48
N MET A 97 -7.57 7.03 -10.79
CA MET A 97 -6.48 7.71 -11.50
C MET A 97 -6.89 9.12 -11.91
N LYS A 98 -5.94 10.06 -11.85
CA LYS A 98 -6.05 11.39 -12.48
C LYS A 98 -4.95 11.54 -13.51
N ARG A 99 -5.27 12.04 -14.70
CA ARG A 99 -4.27 12.38 -15.71
C ARG A 99 -3.58 13.70 -15.32
N LEU A 100 -2.26 13.74 -15.37
CA LEU A 100 -1.45 14.93 -15.17
C LEU A 100 -1.11 15.59 -16.51
N GLU A 101 -0.74 16.88 -16.46
CA GLU A 101 -0.46 17.70 -17.65
C GLU A 101 0.71 17.16 -18.49
N ASP A 102 1.71 16.54 -17.85
CA ASP A 102 2.87 15.91 -18.49
C ASP A 102 2.56 14.53 -19.09
N GLY A 103 1.29 14.10 -19.01
CA GLY A 103 0.84 12.81 -19.50
C GLY A 103 1.00 11.66 -18.50
N SER A 104 1.60 11.88 -17.33
CA SER A 104 1.68 10.87 -16.27
C SER A 104 0.33 10.65 -15.57
N TRP A 105 0.21 9.54 -14.84
CA TRP A 105 -0.99 9.21 -14.07
C TRP A 105 -0.72 9.41 -12.58
N ARG A 106 -1.57 10.20 -11.92
CA ARG A 106 -1.60 10.28 -10.47
C ARG A 106 -2.56 9.24 -9.93
N ARG A 107 -2.03 8.28 -9.20
CA ARG A 107 -2.79 7.25 -8.50
C ARG A 107 -3.26 7.77 -7.15
N LEU A 108 -4.56 7.66 -6.91
CA LEU A 108 -5.20 7.95 -5.63
C LEU A 108 -5.71 6.65 -5.02
N LEU A 109 -5.14 6.22 -3.89
CA LEU A 109 -5.49 4.93 -3.28
C LEU A 109 -5.84 5.07 -1.79
N ARG A 110 -6.85 4.29 -1.39
CA ARG A 110 -7.00 3.76 -0.03
C ARG A 110 -6.94 2.24 -0.06
N GLU A 111 -6.31 1.66 0.94
CA GLU A 111 -6.28 0.21 1.11
C GLU A 111 -6.41 -0.17 2.57
N ILE A 112 -7.00 -1.34 2.78
CA ILE A 112 -7.19 -1.89 4.10
C ILE A 112 -7.02 -3.41 4.06
N VAL A 113 -6.27 -3.94 5.03
CA VAL A 113 -5.96 -5.36 5.14
C VAL A 113 -6.15 -5.80 6.59
N PHE A 114 -6.90 -6.87 6.76
CA PHE A 114 -7.20 -7.49 8.03
C PHE A 114 -6.47 -8.82 8.18
N TYR A 115 -6.33 -9.24 9.43
CA TYR A 115 -5.81 -10.56 9.78
C TYR A 115 -6.95 -11.44 10.27
N ARG A 116 -6.95 -12.69 9.83
CA ARG A 116 -7.97 -13.69 10.16
C ARG A 116 -7.34 -14.86 10.88
N ASP A 117 -8.14 -15.46 11.75
CA ASP A 117 -7.82 -16.75 12.34
C ASP A 117 -7.78 -17.83 11.24
N ILE A 118 -6.77 -18.70 11.30
CA ILE A 118 -6.53 -19.70 10.26
C ILE A 118 -7.58 -20.82 10.27
N GLU A 119 -8.14 -21.14 11.43
CA GLU A 119 -9.07 -22.26 11.59
C GLU A 119 -10.51 -21.81 11.33
N THR A 120 -10.90 -20.66 11.89
CA THR A 120 -12.28 -20.17 11.87
C THR A 120 -12.54 -19.15 10.75
N GLY A 121 -11.49 -18.55 10.18
CA GLY A 121 -11.60 -17.49 9.18
C GLY A 121 -12.11 -16.15 9.73
N VAL A 122 -12.31 -16.01 11.04
CA VAL A 122 -12.84 -14.79 11.65
C VAL A 122 -11.80 -13.67 11.64
N ILE A 123 -12.22 -12.44 11.30
CA ILE A 123 -11.37 -11.24 11.43
C ILE A 123 -11.01 -11.01 12.90
N LEU A 124 -9.72 -11.00 13.19
CA LEU A 124 -9.20 -10.94 14.55
C LEU A 124 -9.16 -9.52 15.10
N LYS A 125 -9.61 -9.38 16.35
CA LYS A 125 -9.37 -8.19 17.19
C LYS A 125 -8.23 -8.41 18.17
N SER A 126 -8.05 -9.64 18.62
CA SER A 126 -6.94 -10.09 19.45
C SER A 126 -6.42 -11.42 18.91
N TRP A 127 -5.17 -11.73 19.23
CA TRP A 127 -4.49 -12.95 18.76
C TRP A 127 -3.54 -13.47 19.83
N HIS A 128 -3.51 -14.79 20.01
CA HIS A 128 -2.52 -15.43 20.87
C HIS A 128 -1.20 -15.57 20.11
N ASN A 129 -0.18 -14.83 20.54
CA ASN A 129 1.14 -14.91 19.93
C ASN A 129 1.86 -16.19 20.40
N PRO A 130 2.11 -17.18 19.53
CA PRO A 130 2.72 -18.47 19.90
C PRO A 130 4.22 -18.37 20.21
N TYR A 131 4.83 -17.19 20.06
CA TYR A 131 6.23 -16.93 20.40
C TYR A 131 6.43 -16.35 21.79
N THR A 132 5.46 -15.56 22.27
CA THR A 132 5.49 -14.90 23.60
C THR A 132 4.48 -15.49 24.57
N ASN A 133 3.52 -16.29 24.08
CA ASN A 133 2.34 -16.77 24.80
C ASN A 133 1.45 -15.65 25.36
N GLU A 134 1.52 -14.46 24.77
CA GLU A 134 0.69 -13.31 25.12
C GLU A 134 -0.50 -13.19 24.18
N VAL A 135 -1.65 -12.75 24.72
CA VAL A 135 -2.77 -12.31 23.89
C VAL A 135 -2.55 -10.83 23.55
N VAL A 136 -2.33 -10.54 22.27
CA VAL A 136 -2.07 -9.19 21.77
C VAL A 136 -3.26 -8.66 20.98
N ARG A 137 -3.45 -7.33 20.97
CA ARG A 137 -4.45 -6.69 20.11
C ARG A 137 -3.93 -6.64 18.68
N VAL A 138 -4.75 -7.06 17.72
CA VAL A 138 -4.41 -7.01 16.30
C VAL A 138 -4.63 -5.59 15.76
N VAL A 139 -3.69 -5.11 14.94
CA VAL A 139 -3.81 -3.82 14.25
C VAL A 139 -3.84 -4.07 12.74
N PRO A 140 -4.94 -3.74 12.05
CA PRO A 140 -5.03 -3.91 10.60
C PRO A 140 -4.11 -2.91 9.88
N ILE A 141 -3.75 -3.23 8.65
CA ILE A 141 -3.13 -2.25 7.75
C ILE A 141 -4.27 -1.36 7.23
N ALA A 142 -4.14 -0.05 7.40
CA ALA A 142 -5.13 0.92 6.95
C ALA A 142 -4.39 2.15 6.40
N ASN A 143 -4.01 2.09 5.12
CA ASN A 143 -3.23 3.15 4.48
C ASN A 143 -4.17 4.12 3.78
N ASP A 144 -4.09 5.39 4.20
CA ASP A 144 -4.89 6.49 3.65
C ASP A 144 -4.13 7.84 3.82
N PRO A 145 -3.73 8.51 2.73
CA PRO A 145 -3.69 8.01 1.36
C PRO A 145 -2.43 7.17 1.09
N PHE A 146 -2.41 6.42 -0.01
CA PHE A 146 -1.18 5.84 -0.55
C PHE A 146 -1.04 6.18 -2.04
N ASN A 147 -0.87 7.47 -2.28
CA ASN A 147 -0.81 8.07 -3.60
C ASN A 147 0.62 8.08 -4.15
N PHE A 148 0.78 7.82 -5.44
CA PHE A 148 2.04 8.00 -6.17
C PHE A 148 1.79 8.34 -7.64
N THR A 149 2.84 8.76 -8.34
CA THR A 149 2.79 9.12 -9.76
C THR A 149 3.39 8.01 -10.60
N ILE A 150 2.65 7.56 -11.62
CA ILE A 150 3.08 6.61 -12.64
C ILE A 150 3.50 7.42 -13.87
N SER A 151 4.80 7.59 -14.03
CA SER A 151 5.43 8.33 -15.14
C SER A 151 5.99 7.38 -16.19
N ASN A 152 6.40 7.91 -17.34
CA ASN A 152 7.20 7.18 -18.33
C ASN A 152 8.70 7.14 -17.96
N THR A 153 9.06 7.65 -16.78
CA THR A 153 10.39 7.54 -16.18
C THR A 153 10.32 6.88 -14.80
N LEU A 154 11.38 6.17 -14.43
CA LEU A 154 11.51 5.59 -13.10
C LEU A 154 11.43 6.68 -12.03
N PRO A 155 10.79 6.40 -10.88
CA PRO A 155 10.73 7.36 -9.78
C PRO A 155 12.15 7.72 -9.34
N THR A 156 12.36 8.99 -8.98
CA THR A 156 13.61 9.41 -8.35
C THR A 156 13.78 8.67 -7.02
N PRO A 157 15.00 8.24 -6.67
CA PRO A 157 15.26 7.67 -5.35
C PRO A 157 14.70 8.58 -4.24
N PRO A 158 14.05 8.02 -3.21
CA PRO A 158 13.53 8.82 -2.11
C PRO A 158 14.70 9.51 -1.38
N SER A 159 14.49 10.75 -0.94
CA SER A 159 15.54 11.54 -0.29
C SER A 159 15.95 11.03 1.09
N TYR A 160 15.18 10.09 1.68
CA TYR A 160 15.38 9.55 3.03
C TYR A 160 15.74 10.63 4.07
N GLY A 161 14.93 11.68 4.18
CA GLY A 161 15.20 12.79 5.11
C GLY A 161 16.41 13.66 4.73
N GLY A 162 16.80 13.67 3.46
CA GLY A 162 17.95 14.42 2.93
C GLY A 162 19.24 13.62 2.83
N LEU A 163 19.23 12.33 3.22
CA LEU A 163 20.39 11.43 3.12
C LEU A 163 20.71 11.03 1.67
N ASN A 164 19.70 11.02 0.80
CA ASN A 164 19.89 10.76 -0.61
C ASN A 164 19.76 12.06 -1.40
N VAL A 165 20.91 12.61 -1.79
CA VAL A 165 21.04 13.85 -2.57
C VAL A 165 21.26 13.59 -4.06
N GLU A 166 21.39 12.32 -4.46
CA GLU A 166 21.63 11.96 -5.84
C GLU A 166 20.38 12.21 -6.68
N LYS A 167 20.57 12.96 -7.78
CA LYS A 167 19.54 13.17 -8.81
C LYS A 167 20.03 12.53 -10.10
N PRO A 168 20.00 11.19 -10.21
CA PRO A 168 20.39 10.52 -11.43
C PRO A 168 19.54 11.01 -12.60
N ALA A 169 20.11 10.98 -13.81
CA ALA A 169 19.36 11.27 -15.02
C ALA A 169 18.11 10.37 -15.10
N PRO A 170 16.96 10.90 -15.54
CA PRO A 170 15.74 10.11 -15.67
C PRO A 170 15.98 8.88 -16.56
N LYS A 171 15.61 7.72 -16.04
CA LYS A 171 15.64 6.46 -16.80
C LYS A 171 14.23 6.11 -17.28
N PRO A 172 14.07 5.52 -18.48
CA PRO A 172 12.77 5.06 -18.96
C PRO A 172 12.09 4.11 -17.97
N TYR A 173 10.78 4.24 -17.79
CA TYR A 173 9.96 3.34 -16.98
C TYR A 173 9.69 2.05 -17.76
N LEU A 174 10.58 1.08 -17.66
CA LEU A 174 10.44 -0.24 -18.26
C LEU A 174 10.29 -1.28 -17.15
N LEU A 175 9.23 -2.08 -17.21
CA LEU A 175 8.95 -3.15 -16.26
C LEU A 175 9.37 -4.50 -16.83
N ASP A 176 9.50 -5.50 -15.95
CA ASP A 176 9.84 -6.87 -16.33
C ASP A 176 8.59 -7.58 -16.87
N TRP A 177 8.49 -7.61 -18.21
CA TRP A 177 7.40 -8.23 -18.94
C TRP A 177 7.83 -9.50 -19.64
N SER A 178 6.95 -10.50 -19.62
CA SER A 178 7.09 -11.71 -20.43
C SER A 178 5.74 -12.13 -21.03
N HIS A 179 5.76 -12.76 -22.19
CA HIS A 179 4.59 -13.51 -22.66
C HIS A 179 4.35 -14.72 -21.75
N GLY A 180 3.10 -14.92 -21.35
CA GLY A 180 2.64 -16.12 -20.65
C GLY A 180 1.86 -17.05 -21.58
N PRO A 181 1.37 -18.20 -21.06
CA PRO A 181 0.50 -19.10 -21.83
C PRO A 181 -0.84 -18.44 -22.19
N ASP A 182 -1.57 -19.04 -23.14
CA ASP A 182 -2.95 -18.68 -23.49
C ASP A 182 -3.20 -17.20 -23.79
N GLY A 183 -2.22 -16.53 -24.42
CA GLY A 183 -2.32 -15.13 -24.80
C GLY A 183 -2.29 -14.17 -23.61
N THR A 184 -1.64 -14.54 -22.51
CA THR A 184 -1.42 -13.68 -21.35
C THR A 184 -0.11 -12.88 -21.45
N LEU A 185 -0.05 -11.75 -20.77
CA LEU A 185 1.18 -11.03 -20.44
C LEU A 185 1.39 -11.13 -18.93
N ILE A 186 2.63 -11.36 -18.52
CA ILE A 186 3.02 -11.44 -17.11
C ILE A 186 3.98 -10.28 -16.82
N CYS A 187 3.62 -9.44 -15.84
CA CYS A 187 4.46 -8.36 -15.36
C CYS A 187 4.99 -8.72 -13.97
N ARG A 188 6.27 -8.48 -13.72
CA ARG A 188 6.89 -8.63 -12.40
C ARG A 188 7.37 -7.27 -11.92
N THR A 189 7.00 -6.91 -10.69
CA THR A 189 7.51 -5.71 -10.04
C THR A 189 8.02 -6.08 -8.66
N GLY A 190 8.99 -5.32 -8.16
CA GLY A 190 9.54 -5.55 -6.85
C GLY A 190 10.26 -4.32 -6.32
N VAL A 191 10.38 -4.27 -4.99
CA VAL A 191 11.18 -3.25 -4.31
C VAL A 191 11.83 -3.83 -3.07
N GLU A 192 13.10 -3.52 -2.91
CA GLU A 192 13.94 -3.85 -1.76
C GLU A 192 14.21 -2.58 -0.98
N LEU A 193 13.73 -2.53 0.26
CA LEU A 193 13.72 -1.33 1.08
C LEU A 193 14.61 -1.52 2.31
N TYR A 194 15.44 -0.51 2.58
CA TYR A 194 16.20 -0.35 3.81
C TYR A 194 16.20 1.12 4.23
N TYR A 195 15.47 1.45 5.28
CA TYR A 195 15.21 2.85 5.69
C TYR A 195 15.06 2.99 7.20
N PRO A 196 15.22 4.20 7.77
CA PRO A 196 15.02 4.43 9.20
C PRO A 196 13.64 4.00 9.67
N ASN A 197 13.59 3.22 10.75
CA ASN A 197 12.33 2.70 11.28
C ASN A 197 11.54 3.82 11.99
N ALA A 198 10.26 4.01 11.66
CA ALA A 198 9.40 4.96 12.38
C ALA A 198 9.20 4.56 13.86
N LEU A 199 9.38 3.28 14.17
CA LEU A 199 9.29 2.73 15.52
C LEU A 199 10.71 2.59 16.10
N GLN A 200 11.32 3.69 16.55
CA GLN A 200 12.67 3.65 17.13
C GLN A 200 12.70 2.84 18.45
N PRO A 201 13.71 1.97 18.66
CA PRO A 201 13.70 0.94 19.71
C PRO A 201 13.83 1.46 21.14
N ASP A 202 14.32 2.69 21.33
CA ASP A 202 14.36 3.37 22.62
C ASP A 202 12.96 3.74 23.13
N LYS A 203 12.03 4.02 22.20
CA LYS A 203 10.62 4.35 22.50
C LYS A 203 9.70 3.14 22.34
N TRP A 204 9.90 2.34 21.29
CA TRP A 204 9.03 1.24 20.87
C TRP A 204 9.69 -0.11 21.15
N VAL A 205 10.04 -0.35 22.42
CA VAL A 205 10.89 -1.48 22.85
C VAL A 205 10.34 -2.83 22.38
N ARG A 206 9.02 -3.01 22.40
CA ARG A 206 8.36 -4.29 22.08
C ARG A 206 7.87 -4.35 20.63
N GLU A 207 7.68 -3.23 19.97
CA GLU A 207 7.17 -3.16 18.60
C GLU A 207 8.28 -3.00 17.55
N SER A 208 9.44 -2.49 17.96
CA SER A 208 10.54 -2.20 17.06
C SER A 208 11.37 -3.43 16.76
N ALA A 209 11.52 -3.73 15.47
CA ALA A 209 12.50 -4.69 14.99
C ALA A 209 13.94 -4.14 14.95
N GLY A 210 14.17 -2.90 15.37
CA GLY A 210 15.47 -2.22 15.34
C GLY A 210 15.41 -0.82 14.73
N PRO A 211 16.55 -0.11 14.68
CA PRO A 211 16.64 1.28 14.23
C PRO A 211 16.34 1.46 12.72
N MET A 212 16.52 0.40 11.93
CA MET A 212 16.28 0.37 10.49
C MET A 212 15.21 -0.68 10.18
N ASN A 213 14.31 -0.36 9.27
CA ASN A 213 13.36 -1.31 8.71
C ASN A 213 13.93 -1.91 7.41
N ARG A 214 13.77 -3.22 7.25
CA ARG A 214 14.20 -3.96 6.05
C ARG A 214 13.03 -4.77 5.51
N VAL A 215 12.57 -4.44 4.31
CA VAL A 215 11.37 -5.04 3.70
C VAL A 215 11.65 -5.33 2.24
N SER A 216 11.09 -6.42 1.72
CA SER A 216 10.93 -6.59 0.27
C SER A 216 9.48 -6.87 -0.07
N GLU A 217 9.02 -6.34 -1.20
CA GLU A 217 7.68 -6.57 -1.74
C GLU A 217 7.81 -6.94 -3.21
N HIS A 218 7.10 -7.99 -3.62
CA HIS A 218 7.15 -8.51 -4.99
C HIS A 218 5.74 -8.82 -5.47
N PHE A 219 5.45 -8.43 -6.71
CA PHE A 219 4.17 -8.64 -7.36
C PHE A 219 4.38 -9.36 -8.69
N ILE A 220 3.49 -10.30 -8.96
CA ILE A 220 3.36 -10.94 -10.27
C ILE A 220 1.94 -10.67 -10.74
N TYR A 221 1.80 -9.97 -11.85
CA TYR A 221 0.50 -9.68 -12.46
C TYR A 221 0.32 -10.51 -13.71
N THR A 222 -0.87 -11.05 -13.91
CA THR A 222 -1.26 -11.74 -15.15
C THR A 222 -2.48 -11.05 -15.75
N VAL A 223 -2.32 -10.56 -16.98
CA VAL A 223 -3.39 -9.91 -17.77
C VAL A 223 -3.53 -10.61 -19.11
N LYS A 224 -4.73 -10.56 -19.71
CA LYS A 224 -4.90 -11.03 -21.08
C LYS A 224 -4.35 -9.98 -22.06
N LYS A 225 -3.54 -10.42 -23.03
CA LYS A 225 -3.00 -9.53 -24.08
C LYS A 225 -4.11 -8.83 -24.86
N MET A 226 -5.21 -9.54 -25.16
CA MET A 226 -6.36 -8.96 -25.87
C MET A 226 -7.00 -7.79 -25.12
N ASP A 227 -6.99 -7.82 -23.78
CA ASP A 227 -7.55 -6.73 -22.96
C ASP A 227 -6.60 -5.53 -22.92
N VAL A 228 -5.29 -5.79 -22.88
CA VAL A 228 -4.24 -4.77 -22.99
C VAL A 228 -4.35 -4.02 -24.32
N GLU A 229 -4.56 -4.74 -25.42
CA GLU A 229 -4.71 -4.19 -26.77
C GLU A 229 -6.08 -3.52 -27.02
N ASN A 230 -7.04 -3.68 -26.10
CA ASN A 230 -8.39 -3.13 -26.25
C ASN A 230 -8.47 -1.66 -25.79
N PRO A 231 -8.69 -0.70 -26.70
CA PRO A 231 -8.77 0.73 -26.36
C PRO A 231 -10.06 1.12 -25.63
N ALA A 232 -11.05 0.24 -25.53
CA ALA A 232 -12.29 0.50 -24.80
C ALA A 232 -12.20 0.19 -23.29
N LEU A 233 -11.19 -0.56 -22.85
CA LEU A 233 -11.02 -0.95 -21.45
C LEU A 233 -10.17 0.08 -20.71
N THR A 234 -10.77 0.85 -19.81
CA THR A 234 -10.06 1.87 -19.02
C THR A 234 -9.39 1.31 -17.76
N ASN A 235 -9.70 0.07 -17.39
CA ASN A 235 -8.93 -0.74 -16.44
C ASN A 235 -8.76 -2.15 -17.02
N LEU A 236 -7.76 -2.89 -16.53
CA LEU A 236 -7.50 -4.27 -16.91
C LEU A 236 -7.95 -5.23 -15.79
N PRO A 237 -8.90 -6.14 -16.06
CA PRO A 237 -9.12 -7.29 -15.20
C PRO A 237 -7.82 -8.10 -15.12
N LEU A 238 -7.45 -8.48 -13.90
CA LEU A 238 -6.22 -9.23 -13.66
C LEU A 238 -6.37 -10.17 -12.47
N VAL A 239 -5.47 -11.15 -12.44
CA VAL A 239 -5.13 -11.96 -11.27
C VAL A 239 -3.63 -11.91 -11.07
N GLY A 240 -3.17 -12.13 -9.85
CA GLY A 240 -1.76 -12.05 -9.53
C GLY A 240 -1.40 -12.64 -8.18
N ALA A 241 -0.13 -12.54 -7.85
CA ALA A 241 0.42 -12.94 -6.57
C ALA A 241 1.22 -11.79 -5.97
N TRP A 242 1.02 -11.55 -4.68
CA TRP A 242 1.85 -10.63 -3.90
C TRP A 242 2.57 -11.41 -2.80
N SER A 243 3.86 -11.13 -2.66
CA SER A 243 4.69 -11.69 -1.61
C SER A 243 5.49 -10.60 -0.96
N ARG A 244 5.69 -10.73 0.35
CA ARG A 244 6.38 -9.73 1.16
C ARG A 244 7.23 -10.40 2.22
N ILE A 245 8.45 -9.92 2.39
CA ILE A 245 9.29 -10.21 3.55
C ILE A 245 9.38 -8.95 4.38
N THR A 246 9.03 -9.04 5.66
CA THR A 246 9.00 -7.89 6.57
C THR A 246 9.34 -8.34 7.98
N PRO A 247 9.86 -7.47 8.87
CA PRO A 247 10.03 -7.87 10.26
C PRO A 247 8.70 -8.27 10.90
N TRP A 248 8.76 -8.82 12.12
CA TRP A 248 7.58 -9.08 12.93
C TRP A 248 6.62 -7.89 12.94
N PHE A 249 5.31 -8.14 12.90
CA PHE A 249 4.36 -7.04 12.96
C PHE A 249 4.53 -6.30 14.29
N PRO A 250 4.49 -4.96 14.30
CA PRO A 250 4.65 -4.17 15.52
C PRO A 250 3.75 -4.66 16.66
N TRP A 251 2.48 -4.93 16.36
CA TRP A 251 1.49 -5.37 17.34
C TRP A 251 1.68 -6.80 17.84
N MET A 252 2.57 -7.61 17.25
CA MET A 252 2.94 -8.92 17.79
C MET A 252 3.84 -8.79 19.03
N LEU A 253 4.38 -7.61 19.31
CA LEU A 253 5.21 -7.32 20.50
C LEU A 253 6.48 -8.20 20.59
N MET A 254 7.11 -8.45 19.44
CA MET A 254 8.30 -9.31 19.30
C MET A 254 9.63 -8.58 19.55
N GLY A 255 9.62 -7.25 19.54
CA GLY A 255 10.81 -6.40 19.57
C GLY A 255 11.85 -6.86 18.55
N GLN A 256 13.09 -6.94 18.99
CA GLN A 256 14.24 -7.37 18.18
C GLN A 256 14.45 -8.89 18.19
N ALA A 257 13.38 -9.68 18.37
CA ALA A 257 13.47 -11.14 18.30
C ALA A 257 13.96 -11.59 16.92
N PRO A 258 14.87 -12.58 16.84
CA PRO A 258 15.30 -13.15 15.56
C PRO A 258 14.11 -13.67 14.74
N GLY A 259 14.15 -13.45 13.44
CA GLY A 259 13.13 -13.89 12.50
C GLY A 259 12.37 -12.75 11.84
N HIS A 260 11.34 -13.11 11.07
CA HIS A 260 10.57 -12.20 10.24
C HIS A 260 9.24 -12.83 9.81
N ILE A 261 8.40 -12.03 9.14
CA ILE A 261 7.19 -12.47 8.47
C ILE A 261 7.44 -12.64 6.97
N SER A 262 6.90 -13.71 6.41
CA SER A 262 6.77 -13.92 4.97
C SER A 262 5.30 -14.04 4.57
N TYR A 263 4.87 -13.25 3.60
CA TYR A 263 3.53 -13.29 3.02
C TYR A 263 3.52 -14.10 1.73
N PHE A 264 2.50 -14.92 1.58
CA PHE A 264 2.12 -15.55 0.30
C PHE A 264 0.65 -15.26 0.05
N THR A 265 0.36 -14.46 -0.96
CA THR A 265 -1.00 -13.99 -1.26
C THR A 265 -1.26 -14.02 -2.75
N ASP A 266 -2.53 -14.20 -3.10
CA ASP A 266 -3.09 -13.90 -4.41
C ASP A 266 -3.93 -12.63 -4.36
N PHE A 267 -4.09 -12.00 -5.52
CA PHE A 267 -4.96 -10.84 -5.67
C PHE A 267 -5.65 -10.83 -7.02
N ALA A 268 -6.78 -10.14 -7.10
CA ALA A 268 -7.56 -9.99 -8.32
C ALA A 268 -8.24 -8.62 -8.40
N THR A 269 -8.61 -8.23 -9.61
CA THR A 269 -9.60 -7.16 -9.81
C THR A 269 -11.00 -7.72 -9.61
N ILE A 270 -11.81 -7.03 -8.81
CA ILE A 270 -13.24 -7.32 -8.67
C ILE A 270 -14.07 -6.14 -9.18
N LYS A 271 -15.36 -6.37 -9.44
CA LYS A 271 -16.20 -5.38 -10.12
C LYS A 271 -16.54 -4.20 -9.20
N SER A 272 -16.81 -4.46 -7.92
CA SER A 272 -17.22 -3.45 -6.97
C SER A 272 -16.97 -3.87 -5.52
N VAL A 273 -17.13 -2.94 -4.59
CA VAL A 273 -17.15 -3.22 -3.14
C VAL A 273 -18.27 -4.18 -2.76
N ALA A 274 -19.36 -4.25 -3.53
CA ALA A 274 -20.47 -5.18 -3.27
C ALA A 274 -20.12 -6.64 -3.59
N ASP A 275 -19.02 -6.90 -4.29
CA ASP A 275 -18.52 -8.25 -4.58
C ASP A 275 -17.49 -8.74 -3.54
N LEU A 276 -17.20 -7.93 -2.50
CA LEU A 276 -16.35 -8.32 -1.38
C LEU A 276 -17.13 -9.14 -0.33
N PRO A 277 -16.46 -9.95 0.50
CA PRO A 277 -17.10 -10.56 1.66
C PRO A 277 -17.76 -9.53 2.59
N ASP A 278 -18.99 -9.81 3.01
CA ASP A 278 -19.79 -8.88 3.83
C ASP A 278 -19.10 -8.50 5.15
N ASP A 279 -18.42 -9.46 5.78
CA ASP A 279 -17.72 -9.25 7.05
C ASP A 279 -16.49 -8.34 6.88
N LEU A 280 -15.80 -8.44 5.74
CA LEU A 280 -14.69 -7.58 5.36
C LEU A 280 -15.15 -6.14 5.13
N VAL A 281 -16.27 -5.96 4.41
CA VAL A 281 -16.88 -4.63 4.19
C VAL A 281 -17.34 -4.03 5.51
N ALA A 282 -17.97 -4.82 6.39
CA ALA A 282 -18.40 -4.38 7.71
C ALA A 282 -17.21 -3.96 8.59
N ALA A 283 -16.12 -4.73 8.59
CA ALA A 283 -14.90 -4.41 9.33
C ALA A 283 -14.26 -3.11 8.83
N ALA A 284 -14.18 -2.90 7.52
CA ALA A 284 -13.67 -1.66 6.94
C ALA A 284 -14.54 -0.45 7.30
N ARG A 285 -15.87 -0.60 7.21
CA ARG A 285 -16.82 0.46 7.58
C ARG A 285 -16.71 0.83 9.06
N ALA A 286 -16.48 -0.14 9.93
CA ALA A 286 -16.31 0.08 11.37
C ALA A 286 -15.02 0.88 11.69
N ILE A 287 -13.97 0.76 10.88
CA ILE A 287 -12.78 1.61 10.99
C ILE A 287 -13.09 3.00 10.45
N SER A 288 -13.57 3.09 9.21
CA SER A 288 -14.13 4.30 8.64
C SER A 288 -14.78 4.02 7.28
N PRO A 289 -15.99 4.52 6.99
CA PRO A 289 -16.64 4.35 5.68
C PRO A 289 -15.80 4.83 4.49
N LYS A 290 -14.82 5.72 4.71
CA LYS A 290 -13.94 6.24 3.66
C LYS A 290 -13.10 5.16 2.95
N PHE A 291 -12.84 4.03 3.62
CA PHE A 291 -12.08 2.93 3.02
C PHE A 291 -12.87 2.18 1.93
N LEU A 292 -14.17 2.44 1.79
CA LEU A 292 -15.03 1.82 0.77
C LEU A 292 -15.04 2.60 -0.56
N SER A 293 -14.19 3.61 -0.72
CA SER A 293 -14.07 4.41 -1.94
C SER A 293 -12.70 5.06 -2.04
N ALA A 294 -12.22 5.25 -3.27
CA ALA A 294 -10.96 5.91 -3.54
C ALA A 294 -11.01 7.40 -3.16
N PRO A 295 -9.88 8.04 -2.82
CA PRO A 295 -9.82 9.49 -2.67
C PRO A 295 -10.30 10.22 -3.94
N THR A 296 -11.06 11.30 -3.77
CA THR A 296 -11.45 12.19 -4.88
C THR A 296 -10.40 13.26 -5.13
N GLU A 297 -9.62 13.62 -4.11
CA GLU A 297 -8.56 14.62 -4.18
C GLU A 297 -7.20 14.03 -3.82
N ASP A 298 -6.14 14.68 -4.32
CA ASP A 298 -4.78 14.36 -3.94
C ASP A 298 -4.41 15.08 -2.64
N TYR A 299 -4.09 14.31 -1.61
CA TYR A 299 -3.58 14.79 -0.34
C TYR A 299 -2.46 13.87 0.15
N GLY A 300 -1.79 14.27 1.21
CA GLY A 300 -0.67 13.50 1.72
C GLY A 300 0.03 14.19 2.88
N PRO A 301 1.14 13.61 3.35
CA PRO A 301 1.97 12.62 2.66
C PRO A 301 1.37 11.20 2.62
N SER A 302 1.80 10.39 1.63
CA SER A 302 1.62 8.93 1.64
C SER A 302 2.60 8.33 2.65
N LEU A 303 2.09 7.59 3.63
CA LEU A 303 2.89 7.04 4.73
C LEU A 303 2.98 5.51 4.63
N SER A 304 4.12 4.96 5.06
CA SER A 304 4.24 3.53 5.30
C SER A 304 3.32 3.08 6.44
N SER A 305 2.98 1.79 6.47
CA SER A 305 2.18 1.23 7.57
C SER A 305 2.86 1.36 8.94
N LEU A 306 4.21 1.45 9.00
CA LEU A 306 4.94 1.70 10.25
C LEU A 306 4.78 3.15 10.72
N GLU A 307 4.81 4.12 9.81
CA GLU A 307 4.56 5.52 10.14
C GLU A 307 3.11 5.75 10.57
N ASN A 308 2.16 5.09 9.90
CA ASN A 308 0.76 5.08 10.34
C ASN A 308 0.61 4.45 11.74
N TYR A 309 1.27 3.32 11.99
CA TYR A 309 1.30 2.70 13.31
C TYR A 309 1.85 3.65 14.38
N ALA A 310 2.99 4.31 14.11
CA ALA A 310 3.62 5.25 15.04
C ALA A 310 2.73 6.46 15.39
N ARG A 311 1.86 6.87 14.46
CA ARG A 311 0.93 8.00 14.65
C ARG A 311 -0.35 7.61 15.37
N GLN A 312 -0.82 6.39 15.17
CA GLN A 312 -2.15 5.94 15.61
C GLN A 312 -2.11 5.07 16.88
N GLN A 313 -0.96 4.51 17.20
CA GLN A 313 -0.78 3.60 18.34
C GLN A 313 0.10 4.25 19.41
N VAL A 314 0.09 3.65 20.60
CA VAL A 314 0.94 4.03 21.73
C VAL A 314 1.85 2.85 22.05
N PRO A 315 3.14 3.07 22.38
CA PRO A 315 4.04 1.99 22.77
C PRO A 315 3.46 1.14 23.90
N ALA A 316 3.55 -0.17 23.76
CA ALA A 316 3.13 -1.14 24.75
C ALA A 316 4.02 -1.04 26.00
N PRO A 317 3.45 -1.23 27.21
CA PRO A 317 4.24 -1.33 28.43
C PRO A 317 5.32 -2.41 28.32
N VAL A 318 6.48 -2.15 28.92
CA VAL A 318 7.60 -3.10 29.02
C VAL A 318 7.58 -3.74 30.41
N PRO A 319 7.19 -5.02 30.54
CA PRO A 319 7.24 -5.71 31.83
C PRO A 319 8.67 -5.77 32.38
N LEU A 320 8.82 -5.77 33.70
CA LEU A 320 10.13 -5.94 34.34
C LEU A 320 10.76 -7.27 33.91
N GLY A 321 11.99 -7.21 33.42
CA GLY A 321 12.71 -8.39 32.93
C GLY A 321 12.24 -8.91 31.57
N TRP A 322 11.37 -8.18 30.87
CA TRP A 322 11.00 -8.54 29.50
C TRP A 322 12.21 -8.52 28.57
N ALA A 323 12.30 -9.53 27.72
CA ALA A 323 13.29 -9.63 26.66
C ALA A 323 12.64 -10.20 25.39
N PRO A 324 13.16 -9.88 24.20
CA PRO A 324 12.65 -10.46 22.95
C PRO A 324 12.71 -11.99 22.97
N PRO A 325 11.64 -12.69 22.54
CA PRO A 325 11.61 -14.15 22.53
C PRO A 325 12.72 -14.72 21.63
N GLN A 326 13.49 -15.66 22.17
CA GLN A 326 14.58 -16.30 21.44
C GLN A 326 14.10 -17.53 20.66
N PRO A 327 14.74 -17.87 19.52
CA PRO A 327 14.50 -19.14 18.84
C PRO A 327 14.76 -20.33 19.79
N PRO A 328 14.13 -21.50 19.54
CA PRO A 328 14.53 -22.73 20.20
C PRO A 328 16.02 -23.04 20.01
N LYS A 329 16.58 -23.89 20.87
CA LYS A 329 17.94 -24.41 20.65
C LYS A 329 17.98 -25.22 19.36
N LEU A 330 19.14 -25.20 18.68
CA LEU A 330 19.39 -26.02 17.51
C LEU A 330 19.07 -27.49 17.82
N PRO A 331 18.27 -28.19 17.00
CA PRO A 331 18.03 -29.62 17.18
C PRO A 331 19.34 -30.39 17.14
N MET A 332 19.56 -31.29 18.10
CA MET A 332 20.71 -32.20 18.04
C MET A 332 20.54 -33.10 16.81
N MET A 333 21.43 -32.95 15.83
CA MET A 333 21.53 -33.89 14.72
C MET A 333 22.01 -35.23 15.28
N PRO A 334 21.38 -36.37 14.93
CA PRO A 334 21.97 -37.66 15.27
C PRO A 334 23.39 -37.73 14.68
N PRO A 335 24.35 -38.34 15.37
CA PRO A 335 25.70 -38.50 14.83
C PRO A 335 25.60 -39.19 13.48
N HIS A 336 26.36 -38.69 12.49
CA HIS A 336 26.48 -39.34 11.19
C HIS A 336 26.89 -40.80 11.44
N GLN A 337 26.03 -41.74 11.04
CA GLN A 337 26.46 -43.12 10.87
C GLN A 337 27.40 -43.13 9.67
N SER A 338 28.70 -43.09 9.95
CA SER A 338 29.78 -43.22 8.99
C SER A 338 29.82 -44.61 8.37
#